data_AF-A0A2D0H837-F1
#
_entry.id   AF-A0A2D0H837-F1
#
_cell.length_a   1.000
_cell.length_b   1.000
_cell.length_c   1.000
_cell.angle_alpha   90.00
_cell.angle_beta   90.00
_cell.angle_gamma   90.00
#
_symmetry.space_group_name_H-M   'P 1'
#
loop_
_entity.id
_entity.type
_entity.pdbx_description
1 polymer ?
#
loop_
_entity_poly.entity_id
_entity_poly.type
_entity_poly.pdbx_seq_one_letter_code
_entity_poly.pdbx_strand_id
1 'polypeptide(L)'
;MPEAIEIYDDRMSALVRPGASLQELANGAVHSEGPVYFHEDDSIVWSDAHGNRLLHWSPTNNVSVLRDPSDYQSGNYRDLEGRLVASSSGLRAIIRREHDGEWKVLVDRYQGKRLNSPNDLVVKSDNTIWFTDPPYGITEP
;
A
#
# COMPACT_ATOMS: atom_id res chain seq x y z
N MET A 1 24.69 -7.99 -13.75
CA MET A 1 23.65 -7.12 -13.18
C MET A 1 24.37 -6.08 -12.35
N PRO A 2 24.01 -4.78 -12.40
CA PRO A 2 24.51 -3.84 -11.41
C PRO A 2 24.25 -4.43 -10.00
N GLU A 3 25.12 -4.16 -9.04
CA GLU A 3 24.82 -4.51 -7.65
C GLU A 3 23.49 -3.87 -7.29
N ALA A 4 22.50 -4.68 -6.92
CA ALA A 4 21.15 -4.19 -6.60
C ALA A 4 21.13 -3.35 -5.31
N ILE A 5 22.23 -3.36 -4.57
CA ILE A 5 22.43 -2.62 -3.32
C ILE A 5 23.78 -1.92 -3.42
N GLU A 6 23.77 -0.60 -3.49
CA GLU A 6 24.96 0.24 -3.40
C GLU A 6 25.00 0.89 -2.00
N ILE A 7 26.15 0.85 -1.34
CA ILE A 7 26.32 1.34 0.04
C ILE A 7 27.27 2.55 0.05
N TYR A 8 26.75 3.70 0.46
CA TYR A 8 27.53 4.95 0.59
C TYR A 8 28.02 5.24 2.03
N ASP A 9 27.44 4.58 3.04
CA ASP A 9 27.77 4.75 4.45
C ASP A 9 27.83 3.38 5.14
N ASP A 10 28.96 3.08 5.80
CA ASP A 10 29.23 1.77 6.40
C ASP A 10 28.19 1.36 7.47
N ARG A 11 27.46 2.30 8.05
CA ARG A 11 26.36 1.99 8.99
C ARG A 11 25.26 1.16 8.31
N MET A 12 25.09 1.25 6.99
CA MET A 12 24.13 0.45 6.23
C MET A 12 24.57 -1.02 6.13
N SER A 13 25.88 -1.29 6.07
CA SER A 13 26.41 -2.65 5.97
C SER A 13 26.02 -3.52 7.18
N ALA A 14 25.81 -2.91 8.35
CA ALA A 14 25.32 -3.61 9.54
C ALA A 14 23.83 -3.98 9.48
N LEU A 15 23.05 -3.36 8.58
CA LEU A 15 21.61 -3.59 8.41
C LEU A 15 21.30 -4.59 7.28
N VAL A 16 22.23 -4.77 6.34
CA VAL A 16 22.10 -5.70 5.21
C VAL A 16 22.75 -7.04 5.56
N ARG A 17 21.99 -8.13 5.45
CA ARG A 17 22.55 -9.47 5.70
C ARG A 17 23.67 -9.76 4.70
N PRO A 18 24.80 -10.37 5.13
CA PRO A 18 25.83 -10.83 4.20
C PRO A 18 25.24 -11.75 3.13
N GLY A 19 25.52 -11.45 1.86
CA GLY A 19 25.00 -12.22 0.72
C GLY A 19 23.53 -11.95 0.38
N ALA A 20 22.89 -10.93 0.96
CA ALA A 20 21.57 -10.50 0.54
C ALA A 20 21.56 -10.10 -0.93
N SER A 21 20.55 -10.55 -1.66
CA SER A 21 20.30 -10.18 -3.06
C SER A 21 18.86 -9.68 -3.21
N LEU A 22 18.67 -8.71 -4.11
CA LEU A 22 17.33 -8.29 -4.51
C LEU A 22 16.66 -9.44 -5.28
N GLN A 23 15.42 -9.76 -4.90
CA GLN A 23 14.62 -10.78 -5.55
C GLN A 23 13.35 -10.15 -6.12
N GLU A 24 13.00 -10.53 -7.34
CA GLU A 24 11.71 -10.19 -7.95
C GLU A 24 10.66 -11.18 -7.47
N LEU A 25 9.71 -10.71 -6.66
CA LEU A 25 8.61 -11.52 -6.13
C LEU A 25 7.40 -11.56 -7.07
N ALA A 26 7.21 -10.50 -7.85
CA ALA A 26 6.04 -10.29 -8.69
C ALA A 26 6.38 -9.35 -9.86
N ASN A 27 5.67 -9.52 -10.98
CA ASN A 27 5.66 -8.59 -12.11
C ASN A 27 4.26 -8.50 -12.73
N GLY A 28 4.10 -7.64 -13.75
CA GLY A 28 2.84 -7.47 -14.49
C GLY A 28 1.82 -6.49 -13.88
N ALA A 29 2.19 -5.79 -12.79
CA ALA A 29 1.50 -4.59 -12.37
C ALA A 29 1.87 -3.42 -13.31
N VAL A 30 0.94 -2.50 -13.54
CA VAL A 30 1.20 -1.28 -14.32
C VAL A 30 2.01 -0.29 -13.49
N HIS A 31 1.64 -0.11 -12.21
CA HIS A 31 2.35 0.79 -11.30
C HIS A 31 2.22 0.27 -9.86
N SER A 32 3.31 -0.30 -9.32
CA SER A 32 3.31 -0.89 -7.97
C SER A 32 3.55 0.18 -6.91
N GLU A 33 2.63 0.32 -5.96
CA GLU A 33 2.72 1.28 -4.84
C GLU A 33 2.17 0.73 -3.53
N GLY A 34 2.48 1.43 -2.43
CA GLY A 34 1.89 1.22 -1.12
C GLY A 34 2.01 -0.21 -0.57
N PRO A 35 3.21 -0.83 -0.54
CA PRO A 35 3.35 -2.14 0.07
C PRO A 35 3.14 -2.08 1.59
N VAL A 36 2.40 -3.03 2.14
CA VAL A 36 2.21 -3.20 3.58
C VAL A 36 2.33 -4.68 3.96
N TYR A 37 2.98 -4.96 5.08
CA TYR A 37 3.18 -6.32 5.60
C TYR A 37 2.08 -6.73 6.57
N PHE A 38 1.60 -7.96 6.45
CA PHE A 38 0.74 -8.65 7.41
C PHE A 38 1.46 -9.86 7.98
N HIS A 39 1.61 -9.88 9.31
CA HIS A 39 2.36 -10.92 10.00
C HIS A 39 1.54 -12.19 10.23
N GLU A 40 0.22 -12.12 10.09
CA GLU A 40 -0.71 -13.22 10.33
C GLU A 40 -0.56 -14.35 9.31
N ASP A 41 -0.23 -14.01 8.07
CA ASP A 41 -0.08 -14.94 6.96
C ASP A 41 1.24 -14.75 6.18
N ASP A 42 2.20 -14.04 6.79
CA ASP A 42 3.52 -13.70 6.24
C ASP A 42 3.41 -13.15 4.81
N SER A 43 2.61 -12.09 4.66
CA SER A 43 2.21 -11.58 3.36
C SER A 43 2.50 -10.09 3.17
N ILE A 44 2.60 -9.70 1.91
CA ILE A 44 2.65 -8.31 1.48
C ILE A 44 1.39 -8.04 0.66
N VAL A 45 0.68 -6.99 1.01
CA VAL A 45 -0.39 -6.40 0.21
C VAL A 45 0.16 -5.14 -0.45
N TRP A 46 -0.10 -4.94 -1.74
CA TRP A 46 0.30 -3.72 -2.45
C TRP A 46 -0.67 -3.39 -3.57
N SER A 47 -0.67 -2.14 -4.01
CA SER A 47 -1.56 -1.66 -5.05
C SER A 47 -0.89 -1.72 -6.41
N ASP A 48 -1.60 -2.22 -7.42
CA ASP A 48 -1.37 -1.85 -8.82
C ASP A 48 -2.24 -0.63 -9.12
N ALA A 49 -1.72 0.55 -8.77
CA ALA A 49 -2.51 1.78 -8.65
C ALA A 49 -3.15 2.19 -9.99
N HIS A 50 -2.40 2.09 -11.09
CA HIS A 50 -2.90 2.41 -12.43
C HIS A 50 -3.62 1.21 -13.08
N GLY A 51 -3.28 -0.03 -12.70
CA GLY A 51 -3.99 -1.22 -13.13
C GLY A 51 -5.29 -1.50 -12.37
N ASN A 52 -5.64 -0.65 -11.40
CA ASN A 52 -6.86 -0.71 -10.59
C ASN A 52 -7.08 -2.05 -9.85
N ARG A 53 -6.01 -2.64 -9.34
CA ARG A 53 -6.06 -3.91 -8.57
C ARG A 53 -5.32 -3.76 -7.25
N LEU A 54 -5.82 -4.44 -6.21
CA LEU A 54 -5.07 -4.67 -4.98
C LEU A 54 -4.55 -6.10 -5.03
N LEU A 55 -3.24 -6.25 -4.85
CA LEU A 55 -2.52 -7.50 -4.97
C LEU A 55 -2.04 -7.97 -3.59
N HIS A 56 -1.87 -9.28 -3.47
CA HIS A 56 -1.38 -9.95 -2.28
C HIS A 56 -0.31 -10.96 -2.70
N TRP A 57 0.78 -11.03 -1.94
CA TRP A 57 1.83 -12.01 -2.13
C TRP A 57 2.13 -12.67 -0.80
N SER A 58 2.30 -13.99 -0.83
CA SER A 58 2.82 -14.77 0.30
C SER A 58 3.74 -15.87 -0.22
N PRO A 59 4.66 -16.41 0.62
CA PRO A 59 5.50 -17.54 0.25
C PRO A 59 4.69 -18.77 -0.19
N THR A 60 3.49 -18.96 0.38
CA THR A 60 2.65 -20.13 0.14
C THR A 60 1.83 -20.01 -1.15
N ASN A 61 1.23 -18.85 -1.40
CA ASN A 61 0.27 -18.68 -2.49
C ASN A 61 0.83 -17.89 -3.68
N ASN A 62 2.07 -17.41 -3.59
CA ASN A 62 2.64 -16.48 -4.56
C ASN A 62 1.71 -15.25 -4.72
N VAL A 63 1.68 -14.62 -5.90
CA VAL A 63 0.82 -13.47 -6.20
C VAL A 63 -0.63 -13.90 -6.41
N SER A 64 -1.55 -13.18 -5.76
CA SER A 64 -3.00 -13.27 -5.95
C SER A 64 -3.64 -11.88 -5.97
N VAL A 65 -4.89 -11.79 -6.44
CA VAL A 65 -5.66 -10.54 -6.46
C VAL A 65 -6.57 -10.49 -5.23
N LEU A 66 -6.40 -9.48 -4.39
CA LEU A 66 -7.20 -9.26 -3.19
C LEU A 66 -8.47 -8.44 -3.47
N ARG A 67 -8.41 -7.50 -4.44
CA ARG A 67 -9.56 -6.68 -4.87
C ARG A 67 -9.41 -6.23 -6.32
N ASP A 68 -10.47 -6.40 -7.11
CA ASP A 68 -10.58 -5.95 -8.51
C ASP A 68 -12.07 -5.66 -8.86
N PRO A 69 -12.45 -4.40 -9.17
CA PRO A 69 -11.61 -3.20 -9.16
C PRO A 69 -11.28 -2.73 -7.73
N SER A 70 -10.09 -2.15 -7.56
CA SER A 70 -9.62 -1.63 -6.26
C SER A 70 -10.13 -0.24 -5.91
N ASP A 71 -10.71 0.47 -6.89
CA ASP A 71 -10.98 1.91 -6.84
C ASP A 71 -9.70 2.77 -6.78
N TYR A 72 -8.69 2.37 -7.57
CA TYR A 72 -7.40 3.06 -7.69
C TYR A 72 -6.75 3.28 -6.32
N GLN A 73 -6.59 2.19 -5.57
CA GLN A 73 -5.85 2.21 -4.31
C GLN A 73 -4.37 2.52 -4.55
N SER A 74 -3.75 3.20 -3.60
CA SER A 74 -2.34 3.62 -3.67
C SER A 74 -1.62 3.17 -2.39
N GLY A 75 -1.40 4.07 -1.43
CA GLY A 75 -0.86 3.75 -0.12
C GLY A 75 -1.75 2.84 0.72
N ASN A 76 -1.10 1.95 1.47
CA ASN A 76 -1.75 0.99 2.36
C ASN A 76 -1.05 0.98 3.71
N TYR A 77 -1.80 0.72 4.78
CA TYR A 77 -1.27 0.57 6.12
C TYR A 77 -2.07 -0.47 6.92
N ARG A 78 -1.39 -1.19 7.81
CA ARG A 78 -2.01 -2.14 8.74
C ARG A 78 -2.29 -1.42 10.05
N ASP A 79 -3.55 -1.27 10.41
CA ASP A 79 -3.92 -0.61 11.66
C ASP A 79 -3.57 -1.44 12.91
N LEU A 80 -3.80 -0.88 14.10
CA LEU A 80 -3.48 -1.52 15.37
C LEU A 80 -4.36 -2.74 15.68
N GLU A 81 -5.44 -2.95 14.93
CA GLU A 81 -6.34 -4.09 15.03
C GLU A 81 -6.06 -5.15 13.94
N GLY A 82 -5.06 -4.94 13.09
CA GLY A 82 -4.71 -5.87 12.00
C GLY A 82 -5.62 -5.77 10.80
N ARG A 83 -6.29 -4.65 10.60
CA ARG A 83 -7.09 -4.36 9.39
C ARG A 83 -6.27 -3.57 8.39
N LEU A 84 -6.64 -3.68 7.12
CA LEU A 84 -6.05 -2.92 6.03
C LEU A 84 -6.76 -1.56 5.91
N VAL A 85 -6.01 -0.47 6.02
CA VAL A 85 -6.44 0.89 5.70
C VAL A 85 -5.74 1.31 4.42
N ALA A 86 -6.48 1.85 3.46
CA ALA A 86 -5.97 2.21 2.15
C ALA A 86 -6.45 3.62 1.75
N SER A 87 -5.61 4.33 0.99
CA SER A 87 -6.02 5.51 0.24
C SER A 87 -6.64 5.07 -1.09
N SER A 88 -7.71 5.75 -1.52
CA SER A 88 -8.40 5.48 -2.79
C SER A 88 -8.61 6.77 -3.57
N SER A 89 -7.96 6.87 -4.73
CA SER A 89 -8.15 8.00 -5.66
C SER A 89 -9.51 7.92 -6.35
N GLY A 90 -10.00 6.72 -6.67
CA GLY A 90 -11.31 6.52 -7.31
C GLY A 90 -12.47 6.97 -6.42
N LEU A 91 -12.44 6.61 -5.14
CA LEU A 91 -13.45 7.04 -4.16
C LEU A 91 -13.16 8.44 -3.61
N ARG A 92 -11.94 8.94 -3.75
CA ARG A 92 -11.44 10.17 -3.14
C ARG A 92 -11.61 10.11 -1.62
N ALA A 93 -11.12 9.02 -1.04
CA ALA A 93 -11.41 8.63 0.33
C ALA A 93 -10.26 7.83 0.96
N ILE A 94 -10.24 7.81 2.30
CA ILE A 94 -9.59 6.75 3.06
C ILE A 94 -10.63 5.66 3.33
N ILE A 95 -10.25 4.42 3.03
CA ILE A 95 -11.10 3.24 3.19
C ILE A 95 -10.42 2.20 4.07
N ARG A 96 -11.19 1.28 4.65
CA ARG A 96 -10.69 0.18 5.47
C ARG A 96 -11.41 -1.11 5.13
N ARG A 97 -10.65 -2.21 5.07
CA ARG A 97 -11.18 -3.57 4.98
C ARG A 97 -11.40 -4.11 6.39
N GLU A 98 -12.64 -4.37 6.74
CA GLU A 98 -13.02 -5.01 8.00
C GLU A 98 -12.67 -6.51 7.99
N HIS A 99 -12.70 -7.15 9.17
CA HIS A 99 -12.30 -8.55 9.31
C HIS A 99 -13.18 -9.54 8.55
N ASP A 100 -14.45 -9.18 8.30
CA ASP A 100 -15.38 -9.96 7.48
C ASP A 100 -15.14 -9.74 5.96
N GLY A 101 -14.21 -8.87 5.60
CA GLY A 101 -13.87 -8.51 4.22
C GLY A 101 -14.66 -7.33 3.66
N GLU A 102 -15.61 -6.75 4.40
CA GLU A 102 -16.34 -5.55 3.99
C GLU A 102 -15.39 -4.36 3.86
N TRP A 103 -15.57 -3.53 2.84
CA TRP A 103 -14.83 -2.27 2.69
C TRP A 103 -15.69 -1.08 3.13
N LYS A 104 -15.17 -0.27 4.05
CA LYS A 104 -15.83 0.93 4.58
C LYS A 104 -15.08 2.20 4.25
N VAL A 105 -15.82 3.25 3.94
CA VAL A 105 -15.30 4.62 3.86
C VAL A 105 -15.13 5.17 5.27
N LEU A 106 -13.92 5.60 5.62
CA LEU A 106 -13.63 6.25 6.89
C LEU A 106 -13.78 7.78 6.78
N VAL A 107 -13.29 8.36 5.68
CA VAL A 107 -13.43 9.79 5.37
C VAL A 107 -13.33 10.01 3.86
N ASP A 108 -14.23 10.83 3.31
CA ASP A 108 -14.26 11.23 1.89
C ASP A 108 -14.35 12.75 1.69
N ARG A 109 -14.47 13.51 2.79
CA ARG A 109 -14.70 14.96 2.77
C ARG A 109 -14.00 15.70 3.89
N TYR A 110 -13.63 16.94 3.58
CA TYR A 110 -13.17 17.93 4.55
C TYR A 110 -13.94 19.24 4.34
N GLN A 111 -14.57 19.76 5.41
CA GLN A 111 -15.42 20.95 5.36
C GLN A 111 -16.49 20.91 4.23
N GLY A 112 -17.10 19.74 4.04
CA GLY A 112 -18.12 19.50 3.02
C GLY A 112 -17.61 19.29 1.59
N LYS A 113 -16.33 19.58 1.31
CA LYS A 113 -15.69 19.36 0.00
C LYS A 113 -15.08 17.96 -0.05
N ARG A 114 -15.10 17.32 -1.23
CA ARG A 114 -14.41 16.04 -1.43
C ARG A 114 -12.90 16.22 -1.27
N LEU A 115 -12.23 15.21 -0.72
CA LEU A 115 -10.77 15.11 -0.77
C LEU A 115 -10.28 15.14 -2.22
N ASN A 116 -9.01 15.45 -2.48
CA ASN A 116 -8.42 15.38 -3.81
C ASN A 116 -8.30 13.90 -4.22
N SER A 117 -7.10 13.34 -4.13
CA SER A 117 -6.79 11.93 -4.36
C SER A 117 -5.81 11.50 -3.28
N PRO A 118 -6.29 10.94 -2.16
CA PRO A 118 -5.41 10.45 -1.10
C PRO A 118 -4.33 9.52 -1.66
N ASN A 119 -3.07 9.72 -1.28
CA ASN A 119 -1.93 9.05 -1.91
C ASN A 119 -1.22 8.06 -1.00
N ASP A 120 -0.84 8.47 0.22
CA ASP A 120 -0.24 7.57 1.20
C ASP A 120 -0.72 7.87 2.62
N LEU A 121 -0.61 6.90 3.51
CA LEU A 121 -1.10 7.02 4.89
C LEU A 121 -0.29 6.21 5.90
N VAL A 122 -0.36 6.65 7.16
CA VAL A 122 0.16 5.91 8.33
C VAL A 122 -0.84 5.97 9.48
N VAL A 123 -0.87 4.91 10.28
CA VAL A 123 -1.66 4.85 11.52
C VAL A 123 -0.74 5.05 12.72
N LYS A 124 -0.95 6.13 13.47
CA LYS A 124 -0.21 6.43 14.70
C LYS A 124 -0.62 5.47 15.82
N SER A 125 0.24 5.30 16.82
CA SER A 125 0.02 4.47 18.01
C SER A 125 -1.22 4.82 18.86
N ASP A 126 -1.91 5.92 18.57
CA ASP A 126 -3.18 6.32 19.20
C ASP A 126 -4.40 6.16 18.27
N ASN A 127 -4.24 5.40 17.17
CA ASN A 127 -5.21 5.21 16.08
C ASN A 127 -5.45 6.44 15.18
N THR A 128 -4.70 7.54 15.33
CA THR A 128 -4.80 8.66 14.38
C THR A 128 -4.28 8.24 13.01
N ILE A 129 -5.10 8.43 11.97
CA ILE A 129 -4.68 8.22 10.57
C ILE A 129 -4.16 9.55 10.01
N TRP A 130 -2.89 9.57 9.62
CA TRP A 130 -2.29 10.67 8.87
C TRP A 130 -2.18 10.25 7.41
N PHE A 131 -2.58 11.12 6.49
CA PHE A 131 -2.51 10.85 5.06
C PHE A 131 -2.19 12.11 4.27
N THR A 132 -1.68 11.93 3.06
CA THR A 132 -1.45 13.00 2.08
C THR A 132 -2.60 13.04 1.07
N ASP A 133 -3.03 14.24 0.68
CA ASP A 133 -4.15 14.45 -0.25
C ASP A 133 -3.77 15.32 -1.48
N PRO A 134 -2.82 14.86 -2.30
CA PRO A 134 -2.43 15.58 -3.51
C PRO A 134 -3.47 15.48 -4.64
N PRO A 135 -3.33 16.27 -5.73
CA PRO A 135 -4.27 16.23 -6.86
C PRO A 135 -3.93 15.25 -7.99
N TYR A 136 -2.75 14.60 -8.00
CA TYR A 136 -2.26 13.90 -9.19
C TYR A 136 -3.15 12.74 -9.66
N GLY A 137 -3.80 12.02 -8.74
CA GLY A 137 -4.74 10.93 -9.09
C GLY A 137 -6.05 11.41 -9.73
N ILE A 138 -6.23 12.73 -9.89
CA ILE A 138 -7.30 13.34 -10.68
C ILE A 138 -6.76 13.92 -11.99
N THR A 139 -5.54 14.49 -11.97
CA THR A 139 -4.98 15.25 -13.10
C THR A 139 -4.17 14.42 -14.08
N GLU A 140 -3.66 13.27 -13.66
CA GLU A 140 -2.88 12.33 -14.48
C GLU A 140 -3.66 11.01 -14.57
N PRO A 141 -4.54 10.85 -15.58
CA PRO A 141 -5.37 9.66 -15.75
C PRO A 141 -4.59 8.43 -16.24
#